data_AF-A0A973I1L8-F1
#
_entry.id   AF-A0A973I1L8-F1
#
_cell.length_a   1.000
_cell.length_b   1.000
_cell.length_c   1.000
_cell.angle_alpha   90.00
_cell.angle_beta   90.00
_cell.angle_gamma   90.00
#
_symmetry.space_group_name_H-M   'P 1'
#
loop_
_entity.id
_entity.type
_entity.pdbx_description
1 polymer ?
#
loop_
_entity_poly.entity_id
_entity_poly.type
_entity_poly.pdbx_seq_one_letter_code
_entity_poly.pdbx_strand_id
1 'polypeptide(L)'
;MKEKTTSYLYQSVTDIQNTIRAFDVKLGFLFMVIFLPLAGLKDLVPQLQVLIDKNLYKALLSASFISWLFALYFLFLGVRPINNSKESIEGDAPKGTFYAGGLYTFQGIDYFWNFPIKTNNDMKDFISSLPKNDDDIHKELVFEIHKLAYIRDVKAKRTTACIYSILVLGFISVLTITLVTLKIGGL
;
A
#
# COMPACT_ATOMS: atom_id res chain seq x y z
N MET A 1 29.70 -16.35 17.15
CA MET A 1 28.46 -15.73 17.68
C MET A 1 28.00 -14.59 16.76
N LYS A 2 28.88 -13.66 16.36
CA LYS A 2 28.57 -12.55 15.44
C LYS A 2 27.99 -12.99 14.08
N GLU A 3 28.51 -14.07 13.49
CA GLU A 3 28.01 -14.61 12.21
C GLU A 3 26.54 -15.10 12.28
N LYS A 4 26.15 -15.73 13.40
CA LYS A 4 24.74 -16.14 13.62
C LYS A 4 23.82 -14.92 13.73
N THR A 5 24.28 -13.86 14.39
CA THR A 5 23.53 -12.59 14.49
C THR A 5 23.38 -11.93 13.13
N THR A 6 24.45 -11.86 12.34
CA THR A 6 24.40 -11.33 10.97
C THR A 6 23.36 -12.08 10.14
N SER A 7 23.42 -13.42 10.12
CA SER A 7 22.46 -14.27 9.42
C SER A 7 21.01 -14.05 9.89
N TYR A 8 20.79 -13.93 11.20
CA TYR A 8 19.47 -13.61 11.77
C TYR A 8 18.92 -12.26 11.28
N LEU A 9 19.77 -11.22 11.23
CA LEU A 9 19.36 -9.89 10.77
C LEU A 9 19.05 -9.89 9.27
N TYR A 10 19.86 -10.54 8.43
CA TYR A 10 19.57 -10.71 7.01
C TYR A 10 18.26 -11.45 6.76
N GLN A 11 18.00 -12.53 7.52
CA GLN A 11 16.76 -13.27 7.43
C GLN A 11 15.57 -12.36 7.82
N SER A 12 15.72 -11.58 8.89
CA SER A 12 14.68 -10.64 9.33
C SER A 12 14.35 -9.59 8.25
N VAL A 13 15.37 -9.01 7.60
CA VAL A 13 15.17 -8.09 6.46
C VAL A 13 14.40 -8.78 5.34
N THR A 14 14.80 -10.00 4.99
CA THR A 14 14.20 -10.79 3.91
C THR A 14 12.72 -11.11 4.20
N ASP A 15 12.41 -11.51 5.44
CA ASP A 15 11.06 -11.85 5.86
C ASP A 15 10.13 -10.63 5.83
N ILE A 16 10.61 -9.45 6.25
CA ILE A 16 9.85 -8.21 6.17
C ILE A 16 9.60 -7.82 4.71
N GLN A 17 10.61 -7.92 3.83
CA GLN A 17 10.46 -7.64 2.40
C GLN A 17 9.46 -8.59 1.74
N ASN A 18 9.50 -9.89 2.07
CA ASN A 18 8.54 -10.87 1.58
C ASN A 18 7.12 -10.56 2.05
N THR A 19 6.96 -10.09 3.29
CA THR A 19 5.68 -9.64 3.83
C THR A 19 5.16 -8.42 3.08
N ILE A 20 6.02 -7.44 2.77
CA ILE A 20 5.67 -6.27 1.96
C ILE A 20 5.21 -6.70 0.56
N ARG A 21 5.96 -7.60 -0.10
CA ARG A 21 5.59 -8.15 -1.42
C ARG A 21 4.23 -8.87 -1.36
N ALA A 22 3.95 -9.61 -0.29
CA ALA A 22 2.66 -10.27 -0.11
C ALA A 22 1.50 -9.25 0.01
N PHE A 23 1.72 -8.10 0.63
CA PHE A 23 0.74 -7.01 0.62
C PHE A 23 0.53 -6.43 -0.79
N ASP A 24 1.60 -6.25 -1.56
CA ASP A 24 1.51 -5.74 -2.93
C ASP A 24 0.70 -6.68 -3.84
N VAL A 25 0.91 -8.00 -3.73
CA VAL A 25 0.11 -9.01 -4.44
C VAL A 25 -1.36 -8.95 -4.03
N LYS A 26 -1.65 -8.84 -2.72
CA LYS A 26 -3.03 -8.69 -2.23
C LYS A 26 -3.69 -7.42 -2.78
N LEU A 27 -2.99 -6.30 -2.76
CA LEU A 27 -3.50 -5.04 -3.34
C LEU A 27 -3.76 -5.18 -4.84
N GLY A 28 -2.91 -5.88 -5.58
CA GLY A 28 -3.16 -6.22 -6.98
C GLY A 28 -4.46 -7.00 -7.20
N PHE A 29 -4.74 -7.97 -6.34
CA PHE A 29 -6.03 -8.69 -6.36
C PHE A 29 -7.21 -7.78 -6.02
N LEU A 30 -7.09 -6.94 -4.98
CA LEU A 30 -8.14 -5.98 -4.61
C LEU A 30 -8.43 -4.96 -5.71
N PHE A 31 -7.43 -4.64 -6.54
CA PHE A 31 -7.62 -3.82 -7.74
C PHE A 31 -8.66 -4.45 -8.67
N MET A 32 -8.55 -5.75 -8.97
CA MET A 32 -9.52 -6.43 -9.83
C MET A 32 -10.94 -6.40 -9.22
N VAL A 33 -11.05 -6.62 -7.90
CA VAL A 33 -12.35 -6.62 -7.21
C VAL A 33 -13.02 -5.25 -7.23
N ILE A 34 -12.27 -4.18 -6.94
CA ILE A 34 -12.81 -2.80 -6.89
C ILE A 34 -13.26 -2.32 -8.27
N PHE A 35 -12.60 -2.77 -9.34
CA PHE A 35 -12.91 -2.37 -10.71
C PHE A 35 -13.96 -3.26 -11.39
N LEU A 36 -14.32 -4.42 -10.80
CA LEU A 36 -15.33 -5.33 -11.34
C LEU A 36 -16.69 -4.64 -11.63
N PRO A 37 -17.23 -3.76 -10.77
CA PRO A 37 -18.49 -3.06 -11.05
C PRO A 37 -18.45 -2.20 -12.32
N LEU A 38 -17.26 -1.71 -12.73
CA LEU A 38 -17.12 -0.92 -13.95
C LEU A 38 -17.38 -1.75 -15.21
N ALA A 39 -17.08 -3.05 -15.19
CA ALA A 39 -17.34 -3.95 -16.31
C ALA A 39 -18.86 -4.14 -16.55
N GLY A 40 -19.66 -4.09 -15.49
CA GLY A 40 -21.12 -4.26 -15.53
C GLY A 40 -21.92 -2.96 -15.63
N LEU A 41 -21.29 -1.81 -15.85
CA LEU A 41 -21.96 -0.49 -15.79
C LEU A 41 -23.18 -0.39 -16.72
N LYS A 42 -23.12 -0.99 -17.91
CA LYS A 42 -24.22 -0.94 -18.89
C LYS A 42 -25.50 -1.57 -18.35
N ASP A 43 -25.37 -2.64 -17.57
CA ASP A 43 -26.52 -3.36 -17.00
C ASP A 43 -26.98 -2.73 -15.68
N LEU A 44 -26.06 -2.09 -14.95
CA LEU A 44 -26.35 -1.42 -13.67
C LEU A 44 -27.14 -0.13 -13.85
N VAL A 45 -26.82 0.70 -14.86
CA VAL A 45 -27.40 2.05 -15.01
C VAL A 45 -28.94 2.05 -15.07
N PRO A 46 -29.61 1.22 -15.88
CA PRO A 46 -31.08 1.18 -15.92
C PRO A 46 -31.70 0.77 -14.58
N GLN A 47 -31.07 -0.18 -13.87
CA GLN A 47 -31.57 -0.65 -12.57
C GLN A 47 -31.41 0.43 -11.48
N LEU A 48 -30.32 1.19 -11.52
CA LEU A 48 -30.08 2.31 -10.60
C LEU A 48 -31.13 3.42 -10.77
N GLN A 49 -31.56 3.70 -12.01
CA GLN A 49 -32.59 4.70 -12.29
C GLN A 49 -33.93 4.34 -11.63
N VAL A 50 -34.32 3.06 -11.64
CA VAL A 50 -35.58 2.61 -10.98
C VAL A 50 -35.51 2.74 -9.45
N LEU A 51 -34.32 2.62 -8.86
CA LEU A 51 -34.13 2.64 -7.41
C LEU A 51 -33.95 4.05 -6.83
N ILE A 52 -33.54 5.02 -7.63
CA ILE A 52 -33.17 6.37 -7.15
C ILE A 52 -34.39 7.19 -6.69
N ASP A 53 -35.58 6.86 -7.17
CA ASP A 53 -36.84 7.56 -6.84
C ASP A 53 -37.32 7.29 -5.41
N LYS A 54 -36.72 6.31 -4.73
CA LYS A 54 -37.09 5.93 -3.37
C LYS A 54 -35.99 6.35 -2.39
N ASN A 55 -36.35 7.20 -1.43
CA ASN A 55 -35.40 7.81 -0.46
C ASN A 55 -34.48 6.79 0.23
N LEU A 56 -34.99 5.63 0.65
CA LEU A 56 -34.20 4.59 1.30
C LEU A 56 -33.11 4.01 0.37
N TYR A 57 -33.48 3.62 -0.85
CA TYR A 57 -32.53 3.02 -1.80
C TYR A 57 -31.55 4.07 -2.31
N LYS A 58 -31.98 5.33 -2.50
CA LYS A 58 -31.08 6.45 -2.81
C LYS A 58 -29.99 6.63 -1.74
N ALA A 59 -30.33 6.54 -0.46
CA ALA A 59 -29.38 6.61 0.63
C ALA A 59 -28.39 5.43 0.63
N LEU A 60 -28.89 4.21 0.43
CA LEU A 60 -28.06 3.00 0.33
C LEU A 60 -27.10 3.04 -0.86
N LEU A 61 -27.58 3.46 -2.04
CA LEU A 61 -26.76 3.61 -3.25
C LEU A 61 -25.67 4.67 -3.06
N SER A 62 -26.01 5.79 -2.42
CA SER A 62 -25.05 6.84 -2.08
C SER A 62 -23.99 6.33 -1.10
N ALA A 63 -24.39 5.56 -0.07
CA ALA A 63 -23.48 4.93 0.87
C ALA A 63 -22.55 3.90 0.21
N SER A 64 -23.08 3.08 -0.70
CA SER A 64 -22.27 2.16 -1.52
C SER A 64 -21.25 2.92 -2.36
N PHE A 65 -21.66 4.00 -3.05
CA PHE A 65 -20.75 4.79 -3.87
C PHE A 65 -19.64 5.44 -3.04
N ILE A 66 -19.97 6.00 -1.87
CA ILE A 66 -18.98 6.55 -0.94
C ILE A 66 -18.02 5.46 -0.45
N SER A 67 -18.53 4.29 -0.04
CA SER A 67 -17.70 3.16 0.40
C SER A 67 -16.76 2.67 -0.70
N TRP A 68 -17.23 2.67 -1.95
CA TRP A 68 -16.42 2.34 -3.11
C TRP A 68 -15.31 3.37 -3.35
N LEU A 69 -15.60 4.67 -3.24
CA LEU A 69 -14.57 5.72 -3.31
C LEU A 69 -13.52 5.60 -2.20
N PHE A 70 -13.93 5.25 -0.97
CA PHE A 70 -12.99 4.97 0.12
C PHE A 70 -12.11 3.75 -0.18
N ALA A 71 -12.69 2.67 -0.70
CA ALA A 71 -11.93 1.48 -1.09
C ALA A 71 -10.89 1.83 -2.15
N LEU A 72 -11.28 2.62 -3.16
CA LEU A 72 -10.41 3.09 -4.24
C LEU A 72 -9.30 4.02 -3.72
N TYR A 73 -9.63 4.94 -2.81
CA TYR A 73 -8.64 5.81 -2.15
C TYR A 73 -7.58 5.01 -1.38
N PHE A 74 -8.00 4.06 -0.53
CA PHE A 74 -7.05 3.24 0.22
C PHE A 74 -6.26 2.27 -0.65
N LEU A 75 -6.83 1.80 -1.76
CA LEU A 75 -6.13 1.01 -2.77
C LEU A 75 -4.94 1.79 -3.34
N PHE A 76 -5.17 3.02 -3.83
CA PHE A 76 -4.10 3.87 -4.36
C PHE A 76 -3.06 4.23 -3.29
N LEU A 77 -3.49 4.53 -2.06
CA LEU A 77 -2.56 4.75 -0.96
C LEU A 77 -1.72 3.51 -0.63
N GLY A 78 -2.28 2.30 -0.74
CA GLY A 78 -1.58 1.04 -0.46
C GLY A 78 -0.48 0.75 -1.48
N VAL A 79 -0.75 1.03 -2.75
CA VAL A 79 0.21 0.85 -3.86
C VAL A 79 1.28 1.93 -3.85
N ARG A 80 0.96 3.14 -3.38
CA ARG A 80 1.91 4.26 -3.34
C ARG A 80 3.22 3.86 -2.64
N PRO A 81 4.39 4.04 -3.30
CA PRO A 81 5.67 3.76 -2.68
C PRO A 81 5.89 4.70 -1.48
N ILE A 82 6.43 4.15 -0.40
CA ILE A 82 6.80 4.90 0.79
C ILE A 82 8.29 5.16 0.70
N ASN A 83 8.67 6.41 0.47
CA ASN A 83 10.06 6.80 0.34
C ASN A 83 10.69 6.97 1.72
N ASN A 84 11.91 6.44 1.84
CA ASN A 84 12.92 6.66 2.88
C ASN A 84 12.39 7.21 4.22
N SER A 85 11.89 6.32 5.08
CA SER A 85 11.40 6.66 6.43
C SER A 85 12.52 6.94 7.43
N LYS A 86 13.68 7.47 6.98
CA LYS A 86 14.80 7.82 7.86
C LYS A 86 14.39 8.82 8.93
N GLU A 87 13.49 9.75 8.59
CA GLU A 87 12.93 10.75 9.52
C GLU A 87 11.99 10.13 10.57
N SER A 88 11.56 8.89 10.39
CA SER A 88 10.66 8.20 11.32
C SER A 88 11.39 7.30 12.31
N ILE A 89 12.73 7.37 12.36
CA ILE A 89 13.58 6.57 13.25
C ILE A 89 14.24 7.50 14.27
N GLU A 90 14.07 7.21 15.55
CA GLU A 90 14.75 7.92 16.64
C GLU A 90 16.13 7.30 16.91
N GLY A 91 17.14 8.15 17.18
CA GLY A 91 18.49 7.72 17.58
C GLY A 91 19.61 8.05 16.57
N ASP A 92 20.81 7.53 16.83
CA ASP A 92 21.97 7.69 15.95
C ASP A 92 21.81 6.81 14.70
N ALA A 93 21.22 7.41 13.66
CA ALA A 93 20.91 6.72 12.42
C ALA A 93 22.17 6.60 11.54
N PRO A 94 22.57 5.37 11.16
CA PRO A 94 23.70 5.18 10.26
C PRO A 94 23.38 5.69 8.85
N LYS A 95 24.38 5.60 7.95
CA LYS A 95 24.32 6.30 6.66
C LYS A 95 23.26 5.73 5.70
N GLY A 96 22.78 4.50 5.87
CA GLY A 96 21.77 3.92 4.97
C GLY A 96 22.38 3.30 3.70
N THR A 97 23.61 2.78 3.80
CA THR A 97 24.37 2.20 2.69
C THR A 97 23.86 0.83 2.26
N PHE A 98 23.14 0.09 3.12
CA PHE A 98 22.71 -1.27 2.79
C PHE A 98 21.61 -1.32 1.72
N TYR A 99 20.53 -0.55 1.89
CA TYR A 99 19.47 -0.44 0.87
C TYR A 99 19.81 0.63 -0.20
N ALA A 100 20.82 1.47 0.05
CA ALA A 100 21.18 2.63 -0.78
C ALA A 100 19.99 3.58 -1.04
N GLY A 101 19.11 3.71 -0.04
CA GLY A 101 17.93 4.56 -0.13
C GLY A 101 18.32 6.05 -0.24
N GLY A 102 17.82 6.74 -1.27
CA GLY A 102 18.15 8.15 -1.50
C GLY A 102 19.48 8.40 -2.23
N LEU A 103 20.07 7.36 -2.85
CA LEU A 103 21.25 7.50 -3.71
C LEU A 103 21.00 8.45 -4.88
N TYR A 104 19.75 8.48 -5.38
CA TYR A 104 19.27 9.36 -6.43
C TYR A 104 18.16 10.26 -5.89
N THR A 105 18.14 11.51 -6.34
CA THR A 105 17.01 12.42 -6.14
C THR A 105 16.31 12.63 -7.48
N PHE A 106 15.02 12.31 -7.52
CA PHE A 106 14.18 12.51 -8.70
C PHE A 106 13.30 13.74 -8.49
N GLN A 107 13.25 14.61 -9.50
CA GLN A 107 12.36 15.75 -9.58
C GLN A 107 11.05 15.39 -10.30
N GLY A 108 10.05 16.26 -10.21
CA GLY A 108 8.72 16.02 -10.81
C GLY A 108 8.75 15.79 -12.33
N ILE A 109 9.72 16.38 -13.03
CA ILE A 109 9.85 16.23 -14.49
C ILE A 109 10.44 14.87 -14.88
N ASP A 110 11.21 14.25 -13.99
CA ASP A 110 11.88 12.97 -14.23
C ASP A 110 10.89 11.79 -14.28
N TYR A 111 9.66 11.97 -13.78
CA TYR A 111 8.59 10.97 -13.93
C TYR A 111 8.12 10.84 -15.39
N PHE A 112 8.35 11.85 -16.22
CA PHE A 112 7.83 11.93 -17.58
C PHE A 112 8.94 11.89 -18.65
N TRP A 113 10.15 12.35 -18.31
CA TRP A 113 11.29 12.39 -19.22
C TRP A 113 12.52 11.74 -18.61
N ASN A 114 13.23 10.92 -19.40
CA ASN A 114 14.40 10.18 -18.95
C ASN A 114 15.68 11.01 -19.10
N PHE A 115 15.97 11.88 -18.13
CA PHE A 115 17.22 12.61 -18.05
C PHE A 115 18.33 11.78 -17.38
N PRO A 116 19.61 12.02 -17.70
CA PRO A 116 20.72 11.39 -16.98
C PRO A 116 20.84 11.96 -15.56
N ILE A 117 20.15 11.33 -14.61
CA ILE A 117 20.17 11.71 -13.18
C ILE A 117 21.43 11.14 -12.53
N LYS A 118 22.20 12.01 -11.88
CA LYS A 118 23.44 11.64 -11.18
C LYS A 118 23.14 11.24 -9.73
N THR A 119 24.02 10.45 -9.14
CA THR A 119 23.96 10.12 -7.72
C THR A 119 24.25 11.35 -6.86
N ASN A 120 23.63 11.42 -5.69
CA ASN A 120 23.85 12.52 -4.74
C ASN A 120 25.24 12.47 -4.10
N ASN A 121 25.85 11.30 -4.05
CA ASN A 121 27.20 11.08 -3.50
C ASN A 121 28.15 10.64 -4.61
N ASP A 122 29.41 11.06 -4.52
CA ASP A 122 30.46 10.52 -5.37
C ASP A 122 30.71 9.04 -5.02
N MET A 123 31.14 8.27 -6.02
CA MET A 123 31.36 6.84 -5.86
C MET A 123 32.48 6.54 -4.84
N LYS A 124 33.49 7.39 -4.76
CA LYS A 124 34.55 7.31 -3.74
C LYS A 124 34.01 7.51 -2.34
N ASP A 125 33.13 8.50 -2.17
CA ASP A 125 32.50 8.79 -0.89
C ASP A 125 31.59 7.64 -0.45
N PHE A 126 30.85 7.03 -1.38
CA PHE A 126 30.02 5.87 -1.09
C PHE A 126 30.86 4.66 -0.63
N ILE A 127 31.94 4.33 -1.33
CA ILE A 127 32.86 3.24 -0.93
C ILE A 127 33.42 3.50 0.46
N SER A 128 33.82 4.74 0.76
CA SER A 128 34.35 5.11 2.08
C SER A 128 33.31 4.99 3.20
N SER A 129 32.03 5.07 2.86
CA SER A 129 30.89 5.00 3.78
C SER A 129 30.41 3.58 4.08
N LEU A 130 30.92 2.58 3.35
CA LEU A 130 30.57 1.18 3.60
C LEU A 130 31.04 0.75 5.00
N PRO A 131 30.27 -0.12 5.69
CA PRO A 131 30.64 -0.61 7.01
C PRO A 131 31.97 -1.38 6.94
N LYS A 132 32.87 -1.11 7.89
CA LYS A 132 34.23 -1.67 7.89
C LYS A 132 34.42 -2.83 8.86
N ASN A 133 33.49 -3.00 9.80
CA ASN A 133 33.49 -4.05 10.80
C ASN A 133 32.08 -4.65 10.96
N ASP A 134 32.00 -5.82 11.61
CA ASP A 134 30.73 -6.52 11.83
C ASP A 134 29.71 -5.72 12.64
N ASP A 135 30.17 -4.88 13.57
CA ASP A 135 29.27 -4.12 14.45
C ASP A 135 28.59 -2.98 13.65
N ASP A 136 29.30 -2.36 12.71
CA ASP A 136 28.75 -1.39 11.75
C ASP A 136 27.78 -2.06 10.78
N ILE A 137 28.06 -3.29 10.34
CA ILE A 137 27.12 -4.09 9.53
C ILE A 137 25.84 -4.34 10.32
N HIS A 138 25.93 -4.72 11.60
CA HIS A 138 24.76 -4.96 12.45
C HIS A 138 23.94 -3.69 12.64
N LYS A 139 24.57 -2.54 12.91
CA LYS A 139 23.88 -1.25 13.03
C LYS A 139 23.13 -0.90 11.75
N GLU A 140 23.78 -1.08 10.60
CA GLU A 140 23.18 -0.79 9.30
C GLU A 140 21.99 -1.72 9.01
N LEU A 141 22.11 -3.02 9.27
CA LEU A 141 21.02 -3.98 9.12
C LEU A 141 19.84 -3.68 10.07
N VAL A 142 20.11 -3.32 11.32
CA VAL A 142 19.07 -2.94 12.28
C VAL A 142 18.35 -1.67 11.82
N PHE A 143 19.08 -0.67 11.32
CA PHE A 143 18.48 0.53 10.76
C PHE A 143 17.56 0.22 9.57
N GLU A 144 17.95 -0.70 8.69
CA GLU A 144 17.11 -1.15 7.59
C GLU A 144 15.86 -1.91 8.05
N ILE A 145 15.98 -2.77 9.06
CA ILE A 145 14.83 -3.45 9.66
C ILE A 145 13.80 -2.43 10.16
N HIS A 146 14.23 -1.35 10.82
CA HIS A 146 13.30 -0.32 11.30
C HIS A 146 12.59 0.41 10.15
N LYS A 147 13.32 0.78 9.09
CA LYS A 147 12.70 1.39 7.90
C LYS A 147 11.69 0.46 7.24
N LEU A 148 12.07 -0.80 7.03
CA LEU A 148 11.21 -1.79 6.40
C LEU A 148 10.00 -2.14 7.27
N ALA A 149 10.16 -2.23 8.59
CA ALA A 149 9.06 -2.46 9.53
C ALA A 149 8.03 -1.34 9.47
N TYR A 150 8.47 -0.07 9.42
CA TYR A 150 7.58 1.07 9.22
C TYR A 150 6.79 0.96 7.92
N ILE A 151 7.46 0.67 6.79
CA ILE A 151 6.81 0.49 5.48
C ILE A 151 5.78 -0.64 5.53
N ARG A 152 6.15 -1.78 6.14
CA ARG A 152 5.26 -2.93 6.34
C ARG A 152 4.01 -2.53 7.13
N ASP A 153 4.16 -1.84 8.25
CA ASP A 153 3.04 -1.52 9.14
C ASP A 153 2.08 -0.51 8.50
N VAL A 154 2.61 0.47 7.77
CA VAL A 154 1.80 1.41 6.99
C VAL A 154 1.04 0.68 5.88
N LYS A 155 1.72 -0.20 5.12
CA LYS A 155 1.06 -1.02 4.09
C LYS A 155 0.00 -1.95 4.67
N ALA A 156 0.25 -2.56 5.82
CA ALA A 156 -0.71 -3.39 6.52
C ALA A 156 -1.97 -2.59 6.88
N LYS A 157 -1.81 -1.43 7.52
CA LYS A 157 -2.96 -0.55 7.87
C LYS A 157 -3.76 -0.11 6.65
N ARG A 158 -3.09 0.31 5.58
CA ARG A 158 -3.76 0.73 4.33
C ARG A 158 -4.50 -0.42 3.65
N THR A 159 -3.88 -1.60 3.57
CA THR A 159 -4.50 -2.79 3.00
C THR A 159 -5.71 -3.22 3.81
N THR A 160 -5.59 -3.22 5.14
CA THR A 160 -6.70 -3.53 6.05
C THR A 160 -7.86 -2.54 5.89
N ALA A 161 -7.59 -1.24 5.81
CA ALA A 161 -8.61 -0.21 5.56
C ALA A 161 -9.31 -0.40 4.21
N CYS A 162 -8.56 -0.77 3.16
CA CYS A 162 -9.11 -1.10 1.84
C CYS A 162 -10.06 -2.33 1.94
N ILE A 163 -9.62 -3.41 2.59
CA ILE A 163 -10.44 -4.61 2.81
C ILE A 163 -11.72 -4.29 3.57
N TYR A 164 -11.65 -3.53 4.67
CA TYR A 164 -12.84 -3.14 5.42
C TYR A 164 -13.80 -2.31 4.57
N SER A 165 -13.29 -1.40 3.75
CA SER A 165 -14.10 -0.57 2.84
C SER A 165 -14.83 -1.42 1.78
N ILE A 166 -14.17 -2.49 1.28
CA ILE A 166 -14.78 -3.46 0.37
C ILE A 166 -15.83 -4.31 1.08
N LEU A 167 -15.57 -4.74 2.32
CA LEU A 167 -16.53 -5.52 3.11
C LEU A 167 -17.80 -4.71 3.41
N VAL A 168 -17.64 -3.44 3.80
CA VAL A 168 -18.77 -2.52 4.01
C VAL A 168 -19.55 -2.32 2.71
N LEU A 169 -18.86 -2.10 1.59
CA LEU A 169 -19.49 -2.02 0.27
C LEU A 169 -20.31 -3.28 -0.03
N GLY A 170 -19.71 -4.46 0.12
CA GLY A 170 -20.38 -5.75 -0.11
C GLY A 170 -21.61 -5.93 0.77
N PHE A 171 -21.51 -5.56 2.05
CA PHE A 171 -22.64 -5.63 2.99
C PHE A 171 -23.79 -4.70 2.57
N ILE A 172 -23.51 -3.44 2.24
CA ILE A 172 -24.53 -2.49 1.78
C ILE A 172 -25.16 -2.98 0.46
N SER A 173 -24.37 -3.53 -0.46
CA SER A 173 -24.87 -4.10 -1.71
C SER A 173 -25.80 -5.28 -1.47
N VAL A 174 -25.44 -6.24 -0.60
CA VAL A 174 -26.30 -7.38 -0.24
C VAL A 174 -27.59 -6.92 0.44
N LEU A 175 -27.50 -5.97 1.37
CA LEU A 175 -28.66 -5.38 2.03
C LEU A 175 -29.61 -4.74 1.02
N THR A 176 -29.06 -3.97 0.07
CA THR A 176 -29.82 -3.32 -1.01
C THR A 176 -30.55 -4.36 -1.84
N ILE A 177 -29.87 -5.41 -2.29
CA ILE A 177 -30.46 -6.49 -3.09
C ILE A 177 -31.59 -7.17 -2.30
N THR A 178 -31.35 -7.52 -1.03
CA THR A 178 -32.33 -8.19 -0.18
C THR A 178 -33.59 -7.36 0.02
N LEU A 179 -33.44 -6.05 0.26
CA LEU A 179 -34.57 -5.13 0.39
C LEU A 179 -35.33 -4.93 -0.91
N VAL A 180 -34.66 -5.00 -2.07
CA VAL A 180 -35.33 -4.99 -3.37
C VAL A 180 -36.10 -6.28 -3.58
N THR A 181 -35.49 -7.45 -3.33
CA THR A 181 -36.14 -8.75 -3.55
C THR A 181 -37.30 -8.99 -2.60
N LEU A 182 -37.19 -8.62 -1.32
CA LEU A 182 -38.29 -8.75 -0.36
C LEU A 182 -39.49 -7.87 -0.72
N LYS A 183 -39.24 -6.68 -1.28
CA LYS A 183 -40.30 -5.78 -1.74
C LYS A 183 -40.96 -6.23 -3.05
N ILE A 184 -40.27 -7.04 -3.85
CA ILE A 184 -40.82 -7.63 -5.09
C ILE A 184 -41.51 -8.97 -4.81
N GLY A 185 -41.07 -9.70 -3.77
CA GLY A 185 -41.55 -11.05 -3.43
C GLY A 185 -42.65 -11.13 -2.37
N GLY A 186 -43.11 -10.02 -1.79
CA GLY A 186 -44.16 -10.01 -0.77
C GLY A 186 -45.09 -8.81 -0.87
N LEU A 187 -46.39 -9.11 -1.04
CA LEU A 187 -47.59 -8.26 -0.88
C LEU A 187 -47.61 -6.88 -1.57
#